data_AF-A0A383CM91-F1
#
_entry.id   AF-A0A383CM91-F1
#
_cell.length_a   1.000
_cell.length_b   1.000
_cell.length_c   1.000
_cell.angle_alpha   90.00
_cell.angle_beta   90.00
_cell.angle_gamma   90.00
#
_symmetry.space_group_name_H-M   'P 1'
#
loop_
_entity.id
_entity.type
_entity.pdbx_description
1 polymer ?
#
loop_
_entity_poly.entity_id
_entity_poly.type
_entity_poly.pdbx_seq_one_letter_code
_entity_poly.pdbx_strand_id
1 'polypeptide(L)'
;MDKCGIGIDIGGTEIKAASFDLVSGKMLSKETAPTQDGAFTNGIPSFVGSVNKLVTDLLSDLGQKLSVIGVSAPGLVQKNERAIGYMPGRLEGLEGLDWTTALNMDIEIQVVNDAHAALLGEV
;
A
#
# COMPACT_ATOMS: atom_id res chain seq x y z
N MET A 1 13.62 10.91 17.58
CA MET A 1 13.91 10.46 16.20
C MET A 1 12.59 10.48 15.48
N ASP A 2 12.47 11.30 14.45
CA ASP A 2 11.19 11.51 13.78
C ASP A 2 10.82 10.26 12.97
N LYS A 3 9.64 9.72 13.26
CA LYS A 3 9.13 8.50 12.65
C LYS A 3 8.55 8.85 11.28
N CYS A 4 8.82 7.99 10.29
CA CYS A 4 8.24 8.11 8.97
C CYS A 4 7.26 6.95 8.71
N GLY A 5 6.31 7.18 7.81
CA GLY A 5 5.38 6.17 7.30
C GLY A 5 5.32 6.21 5.78
N ILE A 6 4.89 5.10 5.17
CA ILE A 6 4.56 5.04 3.74
C ILE A 6 3.06 4.78 3.62
N GLY A 7 2.38 5.56 2.79
CA GLY A 7 1.00 5.32 2.38
C GLY A 7 0.96 4.83 0.93
N ILE A 8 0.14 3.82 0.66
CA ILE A 8 -0.04 3.22 -0.67
C ILE A 8 -1.54 3.23 -0.99
N ASP A 9 -1.89 3.72 -2.17
CA ASP A 9 -3.25 3.72 -2.72
C ASP A 9 -3.27 2.92 -4.02
N ILE A 10 -3.90 1.75 -3.97
CA ILE A 10 -4.00 0.81 -5.09
C ILE A 10 -5.33 1.06 -5.80
N GLY A 11 -5.28 1.88 -6.85
CA GLY A 11 -6.40 2.09 -7.76
C GLY A 11 -6.44 1.06 -8.89
N GLY A 12 -7.54 1.05 -9.66
CA GLY A 12 -7.72 0.15 -10.80
C GLY A 12 -6.79 0.42 -11.99
N THR A 13 -6.14 1.58 -12.06
CA THR A 13 -5.29 1.97 -13.19
C THR A 13 -3.88 2.33 -12.75
N GLU A 14 -3.76 3.03 -11.63
CA GLU A 14 -2.50 3.51 -11.09
C GLU A 14 -2.43 3.19 -9.59
N ILE A 15 -1.22 2.86 -9.15
CA ILE A 15 -0.84 2.73 -7.75
C ILE A 15 -0.07 3.99 -7.39
N LYS A 16 -0.46 4.65 -6.32
CA LYS A 16 0.24 5.81 -5.77
C LYS A 16 0.89 5.41 -4.46
N ALA A 17 2.13 5.81 -4.25
CA ALA A 17 2.83 5.63 -2.99
C ALA A 17 3.47 6.94 -2.57
N ALA A 18 3.47 7.23 -1.27
CA ALA A 18 4.12 8.41 -0.74
C ALA A 18 4.68 8.15 0.66
N SER A 19 5.81 8.79 0.98
CA SER A 19 6.38 8.79 2.32
C SER A 19 6.03 10.07 3.07
N PHE A 20 5.85 9.94 4.37
CA PHE A 20 5.39 11.03 5.24
C PHE A 20 6.21 11.09 6.52
N ASP A 21 6.49 12.30 6.97
CA ASP A 21 6.89 12.55 8.35
C ASP A 21 5.66 12.45 9.26
N LEU A 22 5.66 11.51 10.21
CA LEU A 22 4.48 11.20 11.02
C LEU A 22 4.20 12.23 12.13
N VAL A 23 5.12 13.16 12.38
CA VAL A 23 4.94 14.19 13.40
C VAL A 23 4.27 15.43 12.79
N SER A 24 4.75 15.84 11.62
CA SER A 24 4.28 17.03 10.91
C SER A 24 3.19 16.74 9.89
N GLY A 25 3.01 15.49 9.48
CA GLY A 25 2.13 15.10 8.37
C GLY A 25 2.67 15.49 6.99
N LYS A 26 3.90 16.00 6.91
CA LYS A 26 4.48 16.45 5.64
C LYS A 26 4.81 15.27 4.74
N MET A 27 4.32 15.31 3.50
CA MET A 27 4.76 14.41 2.43
C MET A 27 6.22 14.70 2.07
N LEU A 28 7.05 13.66 2.09
CA LEU A 28 8.50 13.73 1.85
C LEU A 28 8.84 13.38 0.41
N SER A 29 8.30 12.26 -0.09
CA SER A 29 8.46 11.78 -1.46
C SER A 29 7.17 11.12 -1.94
N LYS A 30 7.00 11.03 -3.25
CA LYS A 30 5.87 10.33 -3.88
C LYS A 30 6.30 9.68 -5.19
N GLU A 31 5.74 8.51 -5.44
CA GLU A 31 5.96 7.72 -6.64
C GLU A 31 4.65 7.10 -7.13
N THR A 32 4.63 6.70 -8.39
CA THR A 32 3.47 6.07 -9.02
C THR A 32 3.90 4.93 -9.92
N ALA A 33 3.08 3.89 -10.01
CA ALA A 33 3.26 2.81 -10.97
C ALA A 33 1.91 2.42 -11.59
N PRO A 34 1.88 1.94 -12.84
CA PRO A 34 0.67 1.36 -13.40
C PRO A 34 0.27 0.12 -12.61
N THR A 35 -1.03 -0.04 -12.35
CA THR A 35 -1.58 -1.21 -11.63
C THR A 35 -1.44 -2.49 -12.45
N GLN A 36 -1.64 -2.41 -13.77
CA GLN A 36 -1.63 -3.58 -14.66
C GLN A 36 -2.62 -4.67 -14.20
N ASP A 37 -3.86 -4.26 -13.94
CA ASP A 37 -4.92 -5.19 -13.52
C ASP A 37 -5.09 -6.35 -14.52
N GLY A 38 -5.26 -7.56 -13.99
CA GLY A 38 -5.30 -8.81 -14.76
C GLY A 38 -3.95 -9.33 -15.27
N ALA A 39 -2.85 -8.58 -15.08
CA ALA A 39 -1.51 -9.08 -15.40
C ALA A 39 -0.91 -9.86 -14.23
N PHE A 40 -0.24 -10.97 -14.54
CA PHE A 40 0.43 -11.83 -13.57
C PHE A 40 1.86 -12.13 -14.00
N THR A 41 2.76 -12.19 -13.02
CA THR A 41 4.15 -12.65 -13.18
C THR A 41 4.37 -13.83 -12.25
N ASN A 42 4.68 -15.00 -12.80
CA ASN A 42 4.86 -16.24 -12.04
C ASN A 42 3.68 -16.59 -11.11
N GLY A 43 2.44 -16.30 -11.55
CA GLY A 43 1.22 -16.56 -10.76
C GLY A 43 0.93 -15.54 -9.67
N ILE A 44 1.72 -14.47 -9.56
CA ILE A 44 1.49 -13.36 -8.63
C ILE A 44 0.98 -12.16 -9.43
N PRO A 45 -0.06 -11.43 -8.96
CA PRO A 45 -0.52 -10.22 -9.64
C PRO A 45 0.61 -9.19 -9.79
N SER A 46 0.74 -8.61 -10.97
CA SER A 46 1.85 -7.70 -11.29
C SER A 46 1.91 -6.47 -10.38
N PHE A 47 0.76 -5.98 -9.89
CA PHE A 47 0.71 -4.88 -8.94
C PHE A 47 1.45 -5.18 -7.62
N VAL A 48 1.57 -6.45 -7.21
CA VAL A 48 2.34 -6.82 -6.01
C VAL A 48 3.82 -6.51 -6.20
N GLY A 49 4.34 -6.79 -7.39
CA GLY A 49 5.71 -6.41 -7.77
C GLY A 49 5.89 -4.90 -7.83
N SER A 50 4.91 -4.18 -8.41
CA SER A 50 4.90 -2.71 -8.44
C SER A 50 4.93 -2.10 -7.04
N VAL A 51 4.10 -2.61 -6.12
CA VAL A 51 4.05 -2.14 -4.72
C VAL A 51 5.39 -2.41 -4.01
N ASN A 52 5.95 -3.62 -4.15
CA ASN A 52 7.26 -3.95 -3.57
C ASN A 52 8.37 -3.01 -4.07
N LYS A 53 8.36 -2.69 -5.36
CA LYS A 53 9.30 -1.75 -5.96
C LYS A 53 9.12 -0.34 -5.38
N LEU A 54 7.90 0.20 -5.36
CA LEU A 54 7.59 1.52 -4.81
C LEU A 54 8.01 1.63 -3.34
N VAL A 55 7.74 0.60 -2.53
CA VAL A 55 8.15 0.56 -1.12
C VAL A 55 9.67 0.58 -0.99
N THR A 56 10.38 -0.21 -1.80
CA THR A 56 11.85 -0.27 -1.81
C THR A 56 12.47 1.07 -2.20
N ASP A 57 11.93 1.72 -3.23
CA ASP A 57 12.42 3.00 -3.73
C ASP A 57 12.22 4.09 -2.65
N LEU A 58 11.04 4.20 -2.05
CA LEU A 58 10.76 5.14 -0.96
C LEU A 58 11.55 4.84 0.33
N LEU A 59 11.81 3.58 0.64
CA LEU A 59 12.63 3.18 1.79
C LEU A 59 14.07 3.68 1.70
N SER A 60 14.62 3.67 0.48
CA SER A 60 16.00 4.11 0.25
C SER A 60 16.22 5.58 0.67
N ASP A 61 15.17 6.40 0.58
CA ASP A 61 15.16 7.80 1.01
C ASP A 61 14.97 7.97 2.52
N LEU A 62 14.28 7.04 3.18
CA LEU A 62 13.91 7.13 4.60
C LEU A 62 14.95 6.53 5.57
N GLY A 63 15.69 5.52 5.13
CA GLY A 63 16.59 4.74 5.98
C GLY A 63 15.86 4.04 7.14
N GLN A 64 16.45 4.01 8.33
CA GLN A 64 15.89 3.32 9.51
C GLN A 64 14.71 4.04 10.20
N LYS A 65 14.15 5.08 9.59
CA LYS A 65 13.07 5.88 10.19
C LYS A 65 11.67 5.35 9.91
N LEU A 66 11.53 4.40 8.97
CA LEU A 66 10.23 3.83 8.65
C LEU A 66 9.69 3.06 9.86
N SER A 67 8.43 3.33 10.21
CA SER A 67 7.77 2.71 11.35
C SER A 67 6.45 2.03 11.03
N VAL A 68 5.84 2.35 9.89
CA VAL A 68 4.54 1.80 9.48
C VAL A 68 4.35 1.93 7.97
N ILE A 69 3.63 0.98 7.37
CA ILE A 69 3.07 1.09 6.02
C ILE A 69 1.55 0.98 6.08
N GLY A 70 0.86 1.95 5.49
CA GLY A 70 -0.57 1.88 5.23
C GLY A 70 -0.82 1.49 3.78
N VAL A 71 -1.66 0.47 3.55
CA VAL A 71 -2.11 0.07 2.22
C VAL A 71 -3.60 0.31 2.12
N SER A 72 -4.02 1.07 1.12
CA SER A 72 -5.42 1.32 0.81
C SER A 72 -5.77 0.75 -0.55
N ALA A 73 -6.95 0.15 -0.63
CA ALA A 73 -7.47 -0.44 -1.86
C ALA A 73 -8.99 -0.50 -1.80
N PRO A 74 -9.68 -0.57 -2.95
CA PRO A 74 -11.12 -0.75 -2.97
C PRO A 74 -11.54 -2.10 -2.40
N GLY A 75 -12.74 -2.14 -1.85
CA GLY A 75 -13.36 -3.36 -1.32
C GLY A 75 -13.46 -3.40 0.20
N LEU A 76 -13.98 -4.51 0.72
CA LEU A 76 -14.18 -4.74 2.14
C LEU A 76 -12.89 -5.31 2.74
N VAL A 77 -12.31 -4.60 3.70
CA VAL A 77 -11.13 -5.05 4.45
C VAL A 77 -11.50 -6.21 5.37
N GLN A 78 -10.62 -7.20 5.49
CA GLN A 78 -10.76 -8.26 6.49
C GLN A 78 -10.65 -7.69 7.92
N LYS A 79 -11.28 -8.36 8.89
CA LYS A 79 -11.25 -7.93 10.31
C LYS A 79 -9.85 -7.85 10.93
N ASN A 80 -8.88 -8.57 10.36
CA ASN A 80 -7.50 -8.56 10.81
C ASN A 80 -6.65 -7.45 10.15
N GLU A 81 -7.25 -6.65 9.25
CA GLU A 81 -6.61 -5.51 8.58
C GLU A 81 -5.35 -5.86 7.77
N ARG A 82 -5.25 -7.11 7.30
CA ARG A 82 -4.10 -7.60 6.53
C ARG A 82 -4.36 -7.73 5.03
N ALA A 83 -5.63 -7.74 4.64
CA ALA A 83 -6.06 -8.00 3.27
C ALA A 83 -7.42 -7.36 2.96
N ILE A 84 -7.70 -7.17 1.68
CA ILE A 84 -9.07 -6.97 1.19
C ILE A 84 -9.74 -8.35 1.14
N GLY A 85 -10.86 -8.51 1.83
CA GLY A 85 -11.60 -9.77 1.90
C GLY A 85 -12.66 -9.93 0.80
N TYR A 86 -13.13 -8.83 0.21
CA TYR A 86 -14.12 -8.87 -0.86
C TYR A 86 -14.04 -7.63 -1.77
N MET A 87 -13.79 -7.85 -3.05
CA MET A 87 -13.69 -6.87 -4.13
C MET A 87 -13.88 -7.59 -5.48
N PRO A 88 -15.13 -7.82 -5.93
CA PRO A 88 -15.37 -8.46 -7.21
C PRO A 88 -15.18 -7.49 -8.39
N GLY A 89 -14.65 -8.01 -9.50
CA GLY A 89 -14.74 -7.36 -10.82
C GLY A 89 -13.62 -6.39 -11.20
N ARG A 90 -12.59 -6.23 -10.36
CA ARG A 90 -11.32 -5.52 -10.69
C ARG A 90 -10.23 -5.95 -9.70
N LEU A 91 -8.98 -5.61 -9.99
CA LEU A 91 -7.79 -5.94 -9.20
C LEU A 91 -7.67 -7.45 -8.97
N GLU A 92 -7.59 -8.19 -10.07
CA GLU A 92 -7.56 -9.66 -10.04
C GLU A 92 -6.42 -10.17 -9.15
N GLY A 93 -6.76 -11.00 -8.16
CA GLY A 93 -5.81 -11.52 -7.17
C GLY A 93 -5.58 -10.63 -5.93
N LEU A 94 -6.31 -9.53 -5.77
CA LEU A 94 -6.27 -8.71 -4.55
C LEU A 94 -7.02 -9.36 -3.36
N GLU A 95 -8.13 -10.05 -3.63
CA GLU A 95 -8.94 -10.69 -2.58
C GLU A 95 -8.11 -11.74 -1.83
N GLY A 96 -8.03 -11.61 -0.50
CA GLY A 96 -7.29 -12.52 0.37
C GLY A 96 -5.76 -12.35 0.32
N LEU A 97 -5.23 -11.41 -0.47
CA LEU A 97 -3.80 -11.10 -0.49
C LEU A 97 -3.36 -10.48 0.84
N ASP A 98 -2.61 -11.24 1.63
CA ASP A 98 -2.02 -10.78 2.89
C ASP A 98 -0.80 -9.89 2.62
N TRP A 99 -0.97 -8.58 2.79
CA TRP A 99 0.08 -7.59 2.52
C TRP A 99 1.26 -7.67 3.48
N THR A 100 1.07 -8.16 4.71
CA THR A 100 2.18 -8.38 5.65
C THR A 100 3.12 -9.48 5.13
N THR A 101 2.56 -10.50 4.48
CA THR A 101 3.34 -11.59 3.88
C THR A 101 3.89 -11.18 2.51
N ALA A 102 3.12 -10.44 1.72
CA ALA A 102 3.53 -10.02 0.38
C ALA A 102 4.69 -9.01 0.38
N LEU A 103 4.76 -8.14 1.38
CA LEU A 103 5.88 -7.21 1.58
C LEU A 103 7.01 -7.84 2.41
N ASN A 104 6.68 -8.79 3.30
CA ASN A 104 7.64 -9.55 4.12
C ASN A 104 8.66 -8.65 4.84
N MET A 105 8.16 -7.63 5.53
CA MET A 105 8.98 -6.67 6.26
C MET A 105 8.73 -6.79 7.77
N ASP A 106 9.77 -6.54 8.58
CA ASP A 106 9.68 -6.51 10.05
C ASP A 106 9.17 -5.13 10.53
N ILE A 107 8.04 -4.69 9.96
CA ILE A 107 7.34 -3.45 10.32
C ILE A 107 5.84 -3.68 10.27
N GLU A 108 5.10 -2.80 10.94
CA GLU A 108 3.65 -2.84 10.92
C GLU A 108 3.09 -2.46 9.54
N ILE A 109 2.17 -3.28 9.02
CA ILE A 109 1.47 -3.04 7.76
C ILE A 109 -0.02 -3.15 8.03
N GLN A 110 -0.76 -2.08 7.78
CA GLN A 110 -2.21 -2.02 7.97
C GLN A 110 -2.92 -1.77 6.64
N VAL A 111 -4.02 -2.49 6.44
CA VAL A 111 -4.87 -2.37 5.25
C VAL A 111 -6.16 -1.63 5.61
N VAL A 112 -6.53 -0.67 4.76
CA VAL A 112 -7.76 0.11 4.90
C VAL A 112 -8.49 0.18 3.55
N ASN A 113 -9.80 0.45 3.57
CA ASN A 113 -10.53 0.74 2.34
C ASN A 113 -10.11 2.13 1.79
N ASP A 114 -10.03 2.25 0.47
CA ASP A 114 -9.70 3.50 -0.25
C ASP A 114 -10.58 4.70 0.12
N ALA A 115 -11.90 4.54 0.16
CA ALA A 115 -12.82 5.61 0.54
C ALA A 115 -12.70 5.99 2.03
N HIS A 116 -12.42 5.01 2.90
CA HIS A 116 -12.13 5.29 4.31
C HIS A 116 -10.80 6.03 4.48
N ALA A 117 -9.76 5.66 3.74
CA ALA A 117 -8.47 6.36 3.74
C ALA A 117 -8.63 7.80 3.25
N ALA A 118 -9.39 8.02 2.18
CA ALA A 118 -9.71 9.35 1.68
C ALA A 118 -10.42 10.20 2.76
N LEU A 119 -11.44 9.64 3.42
CA LEU A 119 -12.14 10.35 4.50
C LEU A 119 -11.20 10.71 5.67
N LEU A 120 -10.31 9.79 6.06
CA LEU A 120 -9.32 10.06 7.11
C LEU A 120 -8.30 11.13 6.72
N GLY A 121 -8.01 11.30 5.43
CA GLY A 121 -7.07 12.30 4.93
C GLY A 121 -7.64 13.73 4.85
N GLU A 122 -8.96 13.91 4.99
CA GLU A 122 -9.62 15.22 4.94
C GLU A 122 -9.60 15.98 6.29
N VAL A 123 -9.24 15.31 7.39
CA VAL A 123 -9.28 15.84 8.77
C VAL A 123 -7.90 16.09 9.35
#